data_AF-A4RWH4-F1
#
_entry.id   AF-A4RWH4-F1
#
_cell.length_a   1.000
_cell.length_b   1.000
_cell.length_c   1.000
_cell.angle_alpha   90.00
_cell.angle_beta   90.00
_cell.angle_gamma   90.00
#
_symmetry.space_group_name_H-M   'P 1'
#
loop_
_entity.id
_entity.type
_entity.pdbx_description
1 polymer ?
#
loop_
_entity_poly.entity_id
_entity_poly.type
_entity_poly.pdbx_seq_one_letter_code
_entity_poly.pdbx_strand_id
1 'polypeptide(L)'
;MDSDVAQRTFELPRARWAYVRIRLITRDATWKWSRAGLESMVRAAVRRAHGAIDGGFEVEFVGGERAGAGEAFAGTFVVKVAHENRRKLWSALSLTGYMDESQERACACEIVAVSPTLSALAA
;
A
#
# COMPACT_ATOMS: atom_id res chain seq x y z
N MET A 1 46.39 6.25 25.66
CA MET A 1 45.57 5.14 26.19
C MET A 1 44.21 5.35 25.58
N ASP A 2 44.06 4.87 24.35
CA ASP A 2 42.89 5.10 23.51
C ASP A 2 41.75 4.23 24.00
N SER A 3 40.76 4.85 24.62
CA SER A 3 39.53 4.18 25.02
C SER A 3 38.64 3.99 23.80
N ASP A 4 38.69 2.78 23.27
CA ASP A 4 37.82 2.23 22.24
C ASP A 4 36.36 2.18 22.75
N VAL A 5 35.65 3.30 22.61
CA VAL A 5 34.20 3.35 22.83
C VAL A 5 33.53 2.88 21.56
N ALA A 6 33.40 1.57 21.43
CA ALA A 6 32.57 0.92 20.44
C ALA A 6 31.16 1.53 20.49
N GLN A 7 30.82 2.34 19.47
CA GLN A 7 29.48 2.80 19.22
C GLN A 7 28.59 1.57 18.97
N ARG A 8 27.90 1.10 20.01
CA ARG A 8 26.79 0.16 19.86
C ARG A 8 25.66 0.88 19.16
N THR A 9 25.66 0.85 17.83
CA THR A 9 24.49 1.18 17.03
C THR A 9 23.39 0.22 17.48
N PHE A 10 22.42 0.76 18.21
CA PHE A 10 21.23 0.02 18.62
C PHE A 10 20.45 -0.26 17.33
N GLU A 11 20.68 -1.42 16.70
CA GLU A 11 19.91 -1.85 15.55
C GLU A 11 18.47 -2.04 16.03
N LEU A 12 17.61 -1.08 15.68
CA LEU A 12 16.17 -1.26 15.84
C LEU A 12 15.78 -2.59 15.18
N PRO A 13 14.99 -3.44 15.84
CA PRO A 13 14.53 -4.69 15.24
C PRO A 13 13.96 -4.37 13.86
N ARG A 14 14.45 -5.04 12.81
CA ARG A 14 13.91 -4.86 11.45
C ARG A 14 12.39 -5.01 11.55
N ALA A 15 11.67 -3.95 11.19
CA ALA A 15 10.22 -3.95 11.26
C ALA A 15 9.69 -5.13 10.45
N ARG A 16 8.93 -6.04 11.09
CA ARG A 16 8.35 -7.19 10.40
C ARG A 16 7.32 -6.76 9.36
N TRP A 17 6.62 -5.67 9.64
CA TRP A 17 5.51 -5.15 8.85
C TRP A 17 5.80 -3.73 8.37
N ALA A 18 5.16 -3.36 7.26
CA ALA A 18 5.03 -2.01 6.78
C ALA A 18 3.55 -1.70 6.58
N TYR A 19 3.14 -0.52 7.02
CA TYR A 19 1.83 0.06 6.79
C TYR A 19 1.96 1.12 5.71
N VAL A 20 1.16 1.01 4.67
CA VAL A 20 1.25 1.84 3.47
C VAL A 20 -0.06 2.58 3.29
N ARG A 21 -0.04 3.92 3.40
CA ARG A 21 -1.17 4.78 3.07
C ARG A 21 -1.17 5.05 1.57
N ILE A 22 -2.27 4.75 0.93
CA ILE A 22 -2.46 4.82 -0.52
C ILE A 22 -3.63 5.76 -0.79
N ARG A 23 -3.44 6.72 -1.71
CA ARG A 23 -4.49 7.54 -2.29
C ARG A 23 -4.96 6.89 -3.60
N LEU A 24 -6.25 6.66 -3.71
CA LEU A 24 -6.87 6.11 -4.91
C LEU A 24 -7.50 7.23 -5.72
N ILE A 25 -7.13 7.30 -7.00
CA ILE A 25 -7.63 8.27 -7.96
C ILE A 25 -8.36 7.49 -9.04
N THR A 26 -9.66 7.76 -9.24
CA THR A 26 -10.42 7.19 -10.34
C THR A 26 -11.46 8.19 -10.83
N ARG A 27 -11.82 8.10 -12.11
CA ARG A 27 -12.94 8.85 -12.70
C ARG A 27 -14.25 8.07 -12.63
N ASP A 28 -14.22 6.80 -12.20
CA ASP A 28 -15.39 5.96 -12.08
C ASP A 28 -16.12 6.22 -10.76
N ALA A 29 -17.10 7.12 -10.81
CA ALA A 29 -17.96 7.44 -9.66
C ALA A 29 -18.89 6.28 -9.24
N THR A 30 -19.08 5.28 -10.11
CA THR A 30 -19.97 4.14 -9.86
C THR A 30 -19.30 3.04 -9.04
N TRP A 31 -17.97 3.07 -8.94
CA TRP A 31 -17.23 2.06 -8.22
C TRP A 31 -17.51 2.12 -6.72
N LYS A 32 -17.88 0.97 -6.14
CA LYS A 32 -18.25 0.87 -4.72
C LYS A 32 -17.00 0.80 -3.86
N TRP A 33 -16.73 1.89 -3.13
CA TRP A 33 -15.73 1.91 -2.06
C TRP A 33 -16.06 0.87 -0.99
N SER A 34 -15.35 -0.24 -1.01
CA SER A 34 -15.54 -1.35 -0.08
C SER A 34 -14.21 -2.01 0.23
N ARG A 35 -14.08 -2.58 1.43
CA ARG A 35 -12.90 -3.35 1.84
C ARG A 35 -12.55 -4.44 0.82
N ALA A 36 -13.55 -5.26 0.45
CA ALA A 36 -13.35 -6.35 -0.50
C ALA A 36 -12.91 -5.85 -1.89
N GLY A 37 -13.48 -4.74 -2.36
CA GLY A 37 -13.07 -4.12 -3.63
C GLY A 37 -11.62 -3.63 -3.62
N LEU A 38 -11.21 -2.94 -2.54
CA LEU A 38 -9.85 -2.45 -2.37
C LEU A 38 -8.84 -3.59 -2.24
N GLU A 39 -9.14 -4.63 -1.45
CA GLU A 39 -8.30 -5.82 -1.33
C GLU A 39 -8.15 -6.54 -2.68
N SER A 40 -9.26 -6.72 -3.41
CA SER A 40 -9.24 -7.34 -4.74
C SER A 40 -8.38 -6.54 -5.72
N MET A 41 -8.53 -5.22 -5.75
CA MET A 41 -7.74 -4.32 -6.60
C MET A 41 -6.25 -4.45 -6.30
N VAL A 42 -5.84 -4.35 -5.03
CA VAL A 42 -4.42 -4.44 -4.66
C VAL A 42 -3.84 -5.80 -5.01
N ARG A 43 -4.59 -6.88 -4.78
CA ARG A 43 -4.14 -8.24 -5.15
C ARG A 43 -4.02 -8.39 -6.67
N ALA A 44 -4.97 -7.87 -7.44
CA ALA A 44 -4.92 -7.89 -8.90
C ALA A 44 -3.72 -7.07 -9.43
N ALA A 45 -3.45 -5.90 -8.85
CA ALA A 45 -2.27 -5.08 -9.15
C ALA A 45 -0.97 -5.87 -8.95
N VAL A 46 -0.82 -6.46 -7.77
CA VAL A 46 0.36 -7.23 -7.39
C VAL A 46 0.55 -8.47 -8.27
N ARG A 47 -0.52 -9.22 -8.56
CA ARG A 47 -0.48 -10.37 -9.49
C ARG A 47 -0.08 -9.99 -10.90
N ARG A 48 -0.51 -8.84 -11.41
CA ARG A 48 -0.13 -8.38 -12.75
C ARG A 48 1.32 -7.97 -12.86
N ALA A 49 1.82 -7.23 -11.88
CA ALA A 49 3.17 -6.71 -11.91
C ALA A 49 4.22 -7.81 -11.71
N HIS A 50 3.93 -8.80 -10.85
CA HIS A 50 4.93 -9.79 -10.42
C HIS A 50 4.54 -11.25 -10.71
N GLY A 51 3.38 -11.51 -11.31
CA GLY A 51 2.89 -12.87 -11.59
C GLY A 51 2.26 -13.56 -10.36
N ALA A 52 1.83 -14.81 -10.52
CA ALA A 52 1.08 -15.53 -9.49
C ALA A 52 1.90 -15.89 -8.24
N ILE A 53 3.20 -16.16 -8.40
CA ILE A 53 4.09 -16.60 -7.31
C ILE A 53 4.49 -15.40 -6.46
N ASP A 54 5.14 -14.41 -7.07
CA ASP A 54 5.52 -13.18 -6.35
C ASP A 54 4.31 -12.32 -6.00
N GLY A 55 3.19 -12.47 -6.70
CA GLY A 55 1.95 -11.76 -6.37
C GLY A 55 1.12 -12.39 -5.25
N GLY A 56 1.57 -13.52 -4.69
CA GLY A 56 0.90 -14.25 -3.62
C GLY A 56 1.21 -13.74 -2.20
N PHE A 57 2.02 -12.70 -2.04
CA PHE A 57 2.35 -12.21 -0.70
C PHE A 57 1.12 -11.67 0.05
N GLU A 58 1.17 -11.79 1.36
CA GLU A 58 0.09 -11.37 2.24
C GLU A 58 -0.04 -9.84 2.25
N VAL A 59 -1.24 -9.35 1.91
CA VAL A 59 -1.66 -7.96 2.05
C VAL A 59 -2.95 -7.94 2.84
N GLU A 60 -2.96 -7.20 3.93
CA GLU A 60 -4.10 -7.04 4.83
C GLU A 60 -4.62 -5.61 4.76
N PHE A 61 -5.93 -5.43 4.56
CA PHE A 61 -6.56 -4.13 4.65
C PHE A 61 -6.76 -3.71 6.11
N VAL A 62 -6.27 -2.53 6.46
CA VAL A 62 -6.40 -2.01 7.83
C VAL A 62 -7.61 -1.09 7.95
N GLY A 63 -7.79 -0.18 7.00
CA GLY A 63 -8.82 0.84 7.06
C GLY A 63 -8.72 1.82 5.90
N GLY A 64 -9.73 2.66 5.73
CA GLY A 64 -9.70 3.69 4.70
C GLY A 64 -10.87 4.66 4.81
N GLU A 65 -10.65 5.84 4.25
CA GLU A 65 -11.57 6.96 4.25
C GLU A 65 -11.94 7.29 2.81
N ARG A 66 -13.23 7.29 2.52
CA ARG A 66 -13.73 7.74 1.23
C ARG A 66 -13.63 9.26 1.17
N ALA A 67 -13.20 9.78 0.02
CA ALA A 67 -13.19 11.22 -0.19
C ALA A 67 -14.61 11.78 -0.21
N GLY A 68 -14.74 13.05 0.19
CA GLY A 68 -16.01 13.78 0.15
C GLY A 68 -16.51 14.03 -1.28
N ALA A 69 -17.77 14.45 -1.40
CA ALA A 69 -18.32 14.86 -2.69
C ALA A 69 -17.54 16.07 -3.24
N GLY A 70 -17.09 15.99 -4.50
CA GLY A 70 -16.34 17.06 -5.17
C GLY A 70 -14.81 16.92 -5.10
N GLU A 71 -14.29 15.92 -4.39
CA GLU A 71 -12.86 15.63 -4.35
C GLU A 71 -12.34 15.04 -5.67
N ALA A 72 -11.09 15.37 -6.01
CA ALA A 72 -10.44 14.90 -7.25
C ALA A 72 -9.97 13.43 -7.19
N PHE A 73 -10.14 12.78 -6.04
CA PHE A 73 -9.72 11.39 -5.77
C PHE A 73 -10.87 10.64 -5.06
N ALA A 74 -10.82 9.31 -5.08
CA ALA A 74 -11.91 8.48 -4.53
C ALA A 74 -11.80 8.29 -3.01
N GLY A 75 -10.58 8.29 -2.48
CA GLY A 75 -10.32 8.16 -1.05
C GLY A 75 -8.88 7.76 -0.74
N THR A 76 -8.59 7.56 0.53
CA THR A 76 -7.33 6.98 0.99
C THR A 76 -7.57 5.69 1.76
N PHE A 77 -6.64 4.76 1.67
CA PHE A 77 -6.71 3.52 2.44
C PHE A 77 -5.33 3.06 2.88
N VAL A 78 -5.31 2.19 3.89
CA VAL A 78 -4.10 1.66 4.48
C VAL A 78 -4.09 0.15 4.34
N VAL A 79 -2.96 -0.36 3.85
CA VAL A 79 -2.68 -1.79 3.84
C VAL A 79 -1.47 -2.08 4.71
N LYS A 80 -1.47 -3.28 5.31
CA LYS A 80 -0.34 -3.88 6.00
C LYS A 80 0.25 -4.97 5.11
N VAL A 81 1.58 -4.94 4.99
CA VAL A 81 2.35 -5.89 4.17
C VAL A 81 3.64 -6.24 4.89
N ALA A 82 4.20 -7.42 4.64
CA ALA A 82 5.54 -7.74 5.12
C ALA A 82 6.55 -6.68 4.66
N HIS A 83 7.45 -6.25 5.54
CA HIS A 83 8.33 -5.11 5.26
C HIS A 83 9.20 -5.31 4.01
N GLU A 84 9.64 -6.54 3.75
CA GLU A 84 10.39 -6.91 2.55
C GLU A 84 9.59 -6.72 1.24
N ASN A 85 8.26 -6.91 1.28
CA ASN A 85 7.37 -6.83 0.13
C ASN A 85 6.87 -5.40 -0.15
N ARG A 86 7.19 -4.42 0.70
CA ARG A 86 6.74 -3.02 0.53
C ARG A 86 7.12 -2.42 -0.82
N ARG A 87 8.32 -2.74 -1.34
CA ARG A 87 8.80 -2.24 -2.64
C ARG A 87 8.07 -2.91 -3.81
N LYS A 88 7.76 -4.22 -3.69
CA LYS A 88 6.95 -4.94 -4.68
C LYS A 88 5.54 -4.37 -4.74
N LEU A 89 4.94 -4.10 -3.58
CA LEU A 89 3.63 -3.45 -3.49
C LEU A 89 3.63 -2.06 -4.13
N TRP A 90 4.62 -1.21 -3.79
CA TRP A 90 4.76 0.12 -4.41
C TRP A 90 4.83 -0.03 -5.94
N SER A 91 5.78 -0.81 -6.44
CA SER A 91 5.98 -1.01 -7.87
C SER A 91 4.70 -1.50 -8.56
N ALA A 92 3.96 -2.43 -7.96
CA ALA A 92 2.71 -2.91 -8.52
C ALA A 92 1.67 -1.79 -8.65
N LEU A 93 1.41 -1.06 -7.56
CA LEU A 93 0.39 -0.01 -7.54
C LEU A 93 0.72 1.18 -8.44
N SER A 94 2.01 1.47 -8.66
CA SER A 94 2.44 2.51 -9.60
C SER A 94 2.33 2.08 -11.07
N LEU A 95 2.42 0.78 -11.35
CA LEU A 95 2.40 0.25 -12.72
C LEU A 95 1.00 -0.13 -13.20
N THR A 96 0.13 -0.60 -12.30
CA THR A 96 -1.17 -1.15 -12.68
C THR A 96 -2.26 -0.10 -12.53
N GLY A 97 -2.68 0.46 -13.65
CA GLY A 97 -3.68 1.54 -13.70
C GLY A 97 -5.14 1.08 -13.72
N TYR A 98 -5.51 0.00 -13.03
CA TYR A 98 -6.86 -0.59 -13.13
C TYR A 98 -7.43 -1.12 -11.80
N MET A 99 -8.75 -0.95 -11.63
CA MET A 99 -9.51 -1.27 -10.41
C MET A 99 -9.91 -2.75 -10.30
N ASP A 100 -10.13 -3.41 -11.43
CA ASP A 100 -10.65 -4.78 -11.52
C ASP A 100 -9.73 -5.64 -12.38
N GLU A 101 -10.02 -6.95 -12.47
CA GLU A 101 -9.26 -7.90 -13.29
C GLU A 101 -9.49 -7.75 -14.80
N SER A 102 -10.69 -7.31 -15.20
CA SER A 102 -11.08 -7.10 -16.61
C SER A 102 -10.35 -5.92 -17.26
N GLN A 103 -9.72 -5.04 -16.47
CA GLN A 103 -9.04 -3.82 -16.94
C GLN A 103 -9.99 -2.81 -17.58
N GLU A 104 -11.27 -2.87 -17.25
CA GLU A 104 -12.27 -1.98 -17.83
C GLU A 104 -12.33 -0.64 -17.07
N ARG A 105 -11.93 -0.65 -15.80
CA ARG A 105 -12.01 0.52 -14.92
C ARG A 105 -10.63 1.04 -14.56
N ALA A 106 -10.24 2.13 -15.21
CA ALA A 106 -8.95 2.77 -14.95
C ALA A 106 -8.89 3.46 -13.57
N CYS A 107 -7.73 3.40 -12.94
CA CYS A 107 -7.40 4.14 -11.73
C CYS A 107 -5.91 4.46 -11.65
N ALA A 108 -5.52 5.34 -10.74
CA ALA A 108 -4.15 5.52 -10.30
C ALA A 108 -4.07 5.36 -8.78
N CYS A 109 -2.98 4.76 -8.32
CA CYS A 109 -2.65 4.68 -6.91
C CYS A 109 -1.40 5.51 -6.62
N GLU A 110 -1.49 6.37 -5.62
CA GLU A 110 -0.35 7.16 -5.14
C GLU A 110 0.00 6.71 -3.71
N ILE A 111 1.27 6.39 -3.47
CA ILE A 111 1.76 6.07 -2.14
C ILE A 111 1.99 7.37 -1.38
N VAL A 112 1.14 7.64 -0.39
CA VAL A 112 1.20 8.88 0.41
C VAL A 112 2.23 8.77 1.52
N ALA A 113 2.29 7.63 2.20
CA ALA A 113 3.22 7.40 3.30
C ALA A 113 3.45 5.91 3.53
N VAL A 114 4.63 5.58 4.06
CA VAL A 114 5.01 4.22 4.49
C VAL A 114 5.59 4.31 5.90
N SER A 115 5.08 3.50 6.82
CA SER A 115 5.50 3.51 8.22
C SER A 115 5.60 2.08 8.78
N PRO A 116 6.53 1.80 9.71
CA PRO A 116 6.55 0.53 10.44
C PRO A 116 5.40 0.37 11.45
N THR A 117 4.72 1.46 11.83
CA THR A 117 3.59 1.45 12.79
C THR A 117 2.42 2.30 12.31
N LEU A 118 1.19 1.94 12.72
CA LEU A 118 0.00 2.72 12.40
C LEU A 118 0.00 4.10 13.07
N SER A 119 0.48 4.20 14.31
CA SER A 119 0.53 5.47 15.04
C SER A 119 1.40 6.51 14.33
N ALA A 120 2.56 6.12 13.81
CA ALA A 120 3.42 7.03 13.05
C ALA A 120 2.88 7.34 11.64
N LEU A 121 1.97 6.52 11.12
CA LEU A 121 1.26 6.82 9.87
C LEU A 121 0.14 7.84 10.10
N ALA A 122 -0.47 7.85 11.29
CA ALA A 122 -1.56 8.75 11.67
C ALA A 122 -1.10 10.13 12.16
N ALA A 123 0.21 10.32 12.39
CA ALA A 123 0.81 11.58 12.79
C ALA A 123 0.97 12.58 11.63
#